data_AF-C5KBQ2-F1
#
_entry.id   AF-C5KBQ2-F1
#
_cell.length_a   1.000
_cell.length_b   1.000
_cell.length_c   1.000
_cell.angle_alpha   90.00
_cell.angle_beta   90.00
_cell.angle_gamma   90.00
#
_symmetry.space_group_name_H-M   'P 1'
#
loop_
_entity.id
_entity.type
_entity.pdbx_description
1 polymer ?
#
loop_
_entity_poly.entity_id
_entity_poly.type
_entity_poly.pdbx_seq_one_letter_code
_entity_poly.pdbx_strand_id
1 'polypeptide(L)'
;MVNKREAERKKLAKQKAMEKRRGYKSTKSDEESVDSKAELEKQINEASAIEKPEILQHATITGHRTSQYLAKDIKIEQFSMIIEGKEYIKDTTLELNMGRRYGMIGLNGSGKSTILQALAARLVDIPDYVDIWLLHEEYPPSEQTALEAVISYVATEQKRLEALMMDIMENHPENIDL
;
A
#
# COMPACT_ATOMS: atom_id res chain seq x y z
N MET A 1 -34.28 7.29 -61.76
CA MET A 1 -33.01 7.87 -61.24
C MET A 1 -32.91 7.72 -59.71
N VAL A 2 -32.88 6.49 -59.18
CA VAL A 2 -32.76 6.24 -57.72
C VAL A 2 -31.49 5.46 -57.35
N ASN A 3 -30.81 4.83 -58.33
CA ASN A 3 -29.66 3.94 -58.10
C ASN A 3 -28.25 4.58 -58.10
N LYS A 4 -28.12 5.92 -58.17
CA LYS A 4 -26.80 6.60 -58.11
C LYS A 4 -26.42 7.10 -56.71
N ARG A 5 -27.40 7.46 -55.87
CA ARG A 5 -27.15 8.06 -54.53
C ARG A 5 -26.71 7.07 -53.45
N GLU A 6 -27.10 5.79 -53.55
CA GLU A 6 -26.66 4.75 -52.60
C GLU A 6 -25.23 4.26 -52.88
N ALA A 7 -24.82 4.25 -54.15
CA ALA A 7 -23.46 3.86 -54.55
C ALA A 7 -22.40 4.88 -54.07
N GLU A 8 -22.74 6.17 -54.07
CA GLU A 8 -21.87 7.24 -53.55
C GLU A 8 -21.74 7.22 -52.02
N ARG A 9 -22.84 6.93 -51.30
CA ARG A 9 -22.83 6.79 -49.83
C ARG A 9 -21.97 5.61 -49.35
N LYS A 10 -22.00 4.47 -50.04
CA LYS A 10 -21.14 3.31 -49.69
C LYS A 10 -19.66 3.54 -50.00
N LYS A 11 -19.33 4.34 -51.02
CA LYS A 11 -17.93 4.72 -51.32
C LYS A 11 -17.38 5.70 -50.29
N LEU A 12 -18.15 6.70 -49.88
CA LEU A 12 -17.76 7.68 -48.85
C LEU A 12 -17.55 7.02 -47.47
N ALA A 13 -18.38 6.04 -47.11
CA ALA A 13 -18.25 5.30 -45.85
C ALA A 13 -16.99 4.41 -45.82
N LYS A 14 -16.62 3.78 -46.95
CA LYS A 14 -15.39 2.99 -47.06
C LYS A 14 -14.13 3.87 -47.02
N GLN A 15 -14.17 5.07 -47.60
CA GLN A 15 -13.04 6.00 -47.60
C GLN A 15 -12.77 6.55 -46.17
N LYS A 16 -13.82 6.93 -45.44
CA LYS A 16 -13.71 7.37 -44.03
C LYS A 16 -13.25 6.25 -43.08
N ALA A 17 -13.65 5.00 -43.31
CA ALA A 17 -13.18 3.86 -42.54
C ALA A 17 -11.69 3.53 -42.81
N MET A 18 -11.20 3.84 -44.02
CA MET A 18 -9.79 3.65 -44.40
C MET A 18 -8.89 4.78 -43.88
N GLU A 19 -9.40 6.00 -43.77
CA GLU A 19 -8.72 7.12 -43.09
C GLU A 19 -8.62 6.90 -41.57
N LYS A 20 -9.69 6.39 -40.93
CA LYS A 20 -9.66 6.08 -39.48
C LYS A 20 -8.70 4.95 -39.12
N ARG A 21 -8.42 4.02 -40.04
CA ARG A 21 -7.43 2.95 -39.87
C ARG A 21 -5.98 3.37 -40.20
N ARG A 22 -5.78 4.50 -40.88
CA ARG A 22 -4.46 5.04 -41.25
C ARG A 22 -3.85 5.99 -40.21
N GLY A 23 -4.59 6.38 -39.17
CA GLY A 23 -4.05 7.07 -37.99
C GLY A 23 -3.32 6.14 -37.01
N TYR A 24 -3.46 4.81 -37.19
CA TYR A 24 -2.78 3.79 -36.39
C TYR A 24 -1.44 3.40 -37.03
N LYS A 25 -0.50 4.36 -37.10
CA LYS A 25 0.96 4.16 -37.13
C LYS A 25 1.65 5.47 -37.52
N SER A 26 2.05 6.25 -36.51
CA SER A 26 3.43 6.73 -36.42
C SER A 26 3.73 7.28 -35.02
N THR A 27 4.61 6.55 -34.32
CA THR A 27 5.77 7.08 -33.58
C THR A 27 5.57 7.99 -32.36
N LYS A 28 6.09 7.50 -31.21
CA LYS A 28 6.40 8.17 -29.92
C LYS A 28 5.29 8.14 -28.86
N SER A 29 5.33 7.16 -27.95
CA SER A 29 4.80 7.25 -26.57
C SER A 29 5.03 5.98 -25.74
N ASP A 30 6.06 5.17 -26.02
CA ASP A 30 6.36 3.96 -25.23
C ASP A 30 7.17 4.27 -23.94
N GLU A 31 7.60 5.52 -23.72
CA GLU A 31 8.40 5.91 -22.54
C GLU A 31 7.57 6.56 -21.41
N GLU A 32 6.37 7.10 -21.67
CA GLU A 32 5.55 7.81 -20.65
C GLU A 32 4.54 6.90 -19.92
N SER A 33 4.20 5.72 -20.47
CA SER A 33 3.21 4.80 -19.89
C SER A 33 3.78 3.86 -18.82
N VAL A 34 5.10 3.77 -18.70
CA VAL A 34 5.77 2.91 -17.71
C VAL A 34 5.95 3.66 -16.38
N ASP A 35 6.24 4.96 -16.43
CA ASP A 35 6.35 5.81 -15.23
C ASP A 35 5.00 5.92 -14.50
N SER A 36 3.91 6.14 -15.23
CA SER A 36 2.59 6.36 -14.65
C SER A 36 2.01 5.10 -13.97
N LYS A 37 2.32 3.91 -14.48
CA LYS A 37 1.93 2.64 -13.84
C LYS A 37 2.78 2.34 -12.59
N ALA A 38 4.07 2.65 -12.65
CA ALA A 38 4.97 2.52 -11.50
C ALA A 38 4.61 3.50 -10.39
N GLU A 39 4.23 4.73 -10.72
CA GLU A 39 3.77 5.76 -9.77
C GLU A 39 2.46 5.35 -9.09
N LEU A 40 1.54 4.73 -9.82
CA LEU A 40 0.26 4.24 -9.30
C LEU A 40 0.39 2.99 -8.43
N GLU A 41 1.23 2.03 -8.83
CA GLU A 41 1.57 0.87 -8.00
C GLU A 41 2.25 1.33 -6.69
N LYS A 42 3.04 2.40 -6.75
CA LYS A 42 3.67 3.02 -5.59
C LYS A 42 2.65 3.68 -4.66
N GLN A 43 1.70 4.45 -5.20
CA GLN A 43 0.62 5.09 -4.42
C GLN A 43 -0.33 4.07 -3.75
N ILE A 44 -0.63 2.95 -4.42
CA ILE A 44 -1.46 1.86 -3.86
C ILE A 44 -0.72 1.13 -2.73
N ASN A 45 0.60 0.93 -2.88
CA ASN A 45 1.44 0.39 -1.80
C ASN A 45 1.58 1.36 -0.63
N GLU A 46 1.71 2.67 -0.88
CA GLU A 46 1.82 3.73 0.13
C GLU A 46 0.56 3.85 1.00
N ALA A 47 -0.63 3.53 0.46
CA ALA A 47 -1.89 3.59 1.20
C ALA A 47 -2.13 2.40 2.16
N SER A 48 -1.40 1.29 2.00
CA SER A 48 -1.59 0.05 2.77
C SER A 48 -0.36 -0.37 3.58
N ALA A 49 0.82 0.09 3.19
CA ALA A 49 2.02 -0.01 4.01
C ALA A 49 2.03 1.14 5.01
N ILE A 50 2.29 0.82 6.29
CA ILE A 50 2.90 1.83 7.16
C ILE A 50 4.20 2.21 6.45
N GLU A 51 4.26 3.42 5.87
CA GLU A 51 5.49 3.94 5.29
C GLU A 51 6.61 3.70 6.29
N LYS A 52 7.67 3.04 5.83
CA LYS A 52 8.78 2.64 6.68
C LYS A 52 9.27 3.91 7.40
N PRO A 53 9.09 4.03 8.73
CA PRO A 53 9.30 5.30 9.42
C PRO A 53 10.75 5.74 9.21
N GLU A 54 10.98 7.05 9.12
CA GLU A 54 12.30 7.61 8.75
C GLU A 54 13.45 7.00 9.56
N ILE A 55 13.23 6.80 10.86
CA ILE A 55 14.21 6.21 11.79
C ILE A 55 14.64 4.79 11.41
N LEU A 56 13.82 4.06 10.64
CA LEU A 56 14.08 2.70 10.19
C LEU A 56 14.67 2.63 8.77
N GLN A 57 14.80 3.74 8.05
CA GLN A 57 15.42 3.75 6.71
C GLN A 57 16.86 3.23 6.75
N HIS A 58 17.61 3.60 7.79
CA HIS A 58 18.98 3.15 8.05
C HIS A 58 19.06 2.01 9.07
N ALA A 59 17.96 1.28 9.29
CA ALA A 59 17.95 0.11 10.17
C ALA A 59 18.36 -1.16 9.41
N THR A 60 19.30 -1.90 9.99
CA THR A 60 19.62 -3.28 9.64
C THR A 60 18.89 -4.20 10.60
N ILE A 61 17.92 -4.94 10.07
CA ILE A 61 17.11 -5.88 10.85
C ILE A 61 17.29 -7.27 10.24
N THR A 62 17.51 -8.25 11.12
CA THR A 62 17.67 -9.65 10.75
C THR A 62 16.77 -10.48 11.63
N GLY A 63 16.31 -11.63 11.12
CA GLY A 63 15.48 -12.56 11.85
C GLY A 63 14.92 -13.62 10.90
N HIS A 64 14.95 -14.87 11.33
CA HIS A 64 14.43 -15.98 10.55
C HIS A 64 13.17 -16.52 11.21
N ARG A 65 12.03 -16.44 10.52
CA ARG A 65 10.80 -17.05 11.00
C ARG A 65 10.95 -18.56 10.97
N THR A 66 10.77 -19.19 12.12
CA THR A 66 10.86 -20.65 12.30
C THR A 66 9.50 -21.28 12.65
N SER A 67 8.46 -20.48 12.84
CA SER A 67 7.09 -21.00 13.00
C SER A 67 6.55 -21.61 11.70
N GLN A 68 5.59 -22.53 11.83
CA GLN A 68 4.98 -23.20 10.68
C GLN A 68 4.20 -22.20 9.80
N TYR A 69 4.05 -22.51 8.51
CA TYR A 69 3.49 -21.59 7.52
C TYR A 69 2.12 -21.00 7.91
N LEU A 70 1.21 -21.82 8.46
CA LEU A 70 -0.14 -21.43 8.89
C LEU A 70 -0.30 -21.33 10.41
N ALA A 71 0.81 -21.36 11.16
CA ALA A 71 0.74 -21.21 12.61
C ALA A 71 0.32 -19.78 12.96
N LYS A 72 -0.63 -19.67 13.89
CA LYS A 72 -1.01 -18.38 14.47
C LYS A 72 0.06 -17.84 15.43
N ASP A 73 0.91 -18.74 15.92
CA ASP A 73 2.07 -18.39 16.73
C ASP A 73 3.24 -17.99 15.81
N ILE A 74 3.88 -16.88 16.13
CA ILE A 74 4.99 -16.32 15.37
C ILE A 74 6.26 -16.57 16.18
N LYS A 75 7.21 -17.29 15.60
CA LYS A 75 8.53 -17.50 16.18
C LYS A 75 9.59 -17.02 15.20
N ILE A 76 10.41 -16.08 15.64
CA ILE A 76 11.52 -15.51 14.89
C ILE A 76 12.79 -15.74 15.69
N GLU A 77 13.74 -16.46 15.10
CA GLU A 77 15.05 -16.71 15.67
C GLU A 77 16.10 -15.75 15.08
N GLN A 78 17.20 -15.57 15.81
CA GLN A 78 18.31 -14.70 15.41
C GLN A 78 17.87 -13.26 15.11
N PHE A 79 16.88 -12.78 15.86
CA PHE A 79 16.38 -11.43 15.73
C PHE A 79 17.44 -10.44 16.23
N SER A 80 17.96 -9.61 15.32
CA SER A 80 18.89 -8.53 15.65
C SER A 80 18.47 -7.25 14.95
N MET A 81 18.64 -6.12 15.64
CA MET A 81 18.26 -4.80 15.17
C MET A 81 19.36 -3.80 15.47
N ILE A 82 19.90 -3.22 14.41
CA ILE A 82 20.93 -2.19 14.46
C ILE A 82 20.40 -0.97 13.71
N ILE A 83 20.50 0.21 14.32
CA ILE A 83 20.04 1.47 13.72
C ILE A 83 21.17 2.46 13.83
N GLU A 84 21.61 3.02 12.71
CA GLU A 84 22.72 4.00 12.66
C GLU A 84 23.99 3.51 13.40
N GLY A 85 24.28 2.21 13.31
CA GLY A 85 25.45 1.59 13.96
C GLY A 85 25.27 1.28 15.46
N LYS A 86 24.14 1.63 16.07
CA LYS A 86 23.81 1.24 17.45
C LYS A 86 22.99 -0.05 17.47
N GLU A 87 23.49 -1.05 18.18
CA GLU A 87 22.80 -2.33 18.40
C GLU A 87 21.74 -2.17 19.51
N TYR A 88 20.46 -2.37 19.15
CA TYR A 88 19.33 -2.30 20.08
C TYR A 88 18.91 -3.69 20.56
N ILE A 89 18.91 -4.66 19.64
CA ILE A 89 18.68 -6.07 19.93
C ILE A 89 19.77 -6.87 19.24
N LYS A 90 20.27 -7.88 19.95
CA LYS A 90 21.28 -8.81 19.47
C LYS A 90 20.79 -10.24 19.60
N ASP A 91 20.79 -10.97 18.49
CA ASP A 91 20.65 -12.43 18.40
C ASP A 91 19.65 -13.02 19.42
N THR A 92 18.44 -12.47 19.39
CA THR A 92 17.37 -12.82 20.33
C THR A 92 16.31 -13.67 19.64
N THR A 93 15.58 -14.48 20.40
CA THR A 93 14.38 -15.17 19.91
C THR A 93 13.13 -14.38 20.28
N LEU A 94 12.36 -13.97 19.28
CA LEU A 94 11.05 -13.34 19.45
C LEU A 94 9.96 -14.39 19.25
N GLU A 95 9.16 -14.64 20.29
CA GLU A 95 8.06 -15.61 20.26
C GLU A 95 6.74 -14.95 20.70
N LEU A 96 5.84 -14.78 19.73
CA LEU A 96 4.53 -14.18 19.90
C LEU A 96 3.48 -15.28 19.71
N ASN A 97 2.94 -15.76 20.83
CA ASN A 97 1.91 -16.79 20.83
C ASN A 97 0.52 -16.14 20.80
N MET A 98 -0.38 -16.72 20.01
CA MET A 98 -1.74 -16.25 19.87
C MET A 98 -2.44 -16.20 21.24
N GLY A 99 -3.17 -15.10 21.49
CA GLY A 99 -3.95 -14.91 22.72
C GLY A 99 -3.11 -14.50 23.93
N ARG A 100 -1.80 -14.30 23.78
CA ARG A 100 -0.94 -13.75 24.84
C ARG A 100 -0.78 -12.24 24.71
N ARG A 101 -0.61 -11.60 25.87
CA ARG A 101 -0.30 -10.17 25.98
C ARG A 101 1.12 -10.03 26.47
N TYR A 102 1.92 -9.26 25.73
CA TYR A 102 3.33 -9.05 26.01
C TYR A 102 3.57 -7.59 26.40
N GLY A 103 4.47 -7.37 27.37
CA GLY A 103 4.94 -6.06 27.76
C GLY A 103 6.43 -5.96 27.53
N MET A 104 6.87 -4.88 26.86
CA MET A 104 8.28 -4.57 26.71
C MET A 104 8.72 -3.60 27.79
N ILE A 105 9.72 -3.98 28.59
CA ILE A 105 10.22 -3.18 29.71
C ILE A 105 11.69 -2.83 29.42
N GLY A 106 12.08 -1.60 29.73
CA GLY A 106 13.45 -1.11 29.55
C GLY A 106 13.54 0.39 29.76
N LEU A 107 14.76 0.92 29.80
CA LEU A 107 15.02 2.35 29.96
C LEU A 107 14.49 3.17 28.78
N ASN A 108 14.22 4.45 28.98
CA ASN A 108 13.89 5.36 27.87
C ASN A 108 15.05 5.38 26.87
N GLY A 109 14.72 5.32 25.57
CA GLY A 109 15.73 5.21 24.50
C GLY A 109 16.32 3.80 24.29
N SER A 110 15.81 2.76 24.96
CA SER A 110 16.22 1.36 24.74
C SER A 110 15.69 0.74 23.44
N GLY A 111 15.00 1.51 22.59
CA GLY A 111 14.47 1.04 21.30
C GLY A 111 13.10 0.37 21.33
N LYS A 112 12.37 0.38 22.45
CA LYS A 112 11.05 -0.29 22.57
C LYS A 112 10.07 0.12 21.46
N SER A 113 9.79 1.41 21.32
CA SER A 113 8.88 1.92 20.30
C SER A 113 9.40 1.62 18.89
N THR A 114 10.73 1.68 18.71
CA THR A 114 11.39 1.39 17.43
C THR A 114 11.24 -0.08 17.01
N ILE A 115 11.28 -1.00 17.97
CA ILE A 115 11.02 -2.42 17.73
C ILE A 115 9.56 -2.63 17.32
N LEU A 116 8.61 -1.97 18.00
CA LEU A 116 7.20 -2.04 17.63
C LEU A 116 6.95 -1.47 16.22
N GLN A 117 7.59 -0.35 15.88
CA GLN A 117 7.55 0.24 14.53
C GLN A 117 8.12 -0.72 13.47
N ALA A 118 9.22 -1.40 13.76
CA ALA A 118 9.82 -2.35 12.83
C ALA A 118 8.95 -3.58 12.57
N LEU A 119 8.26 -4.09 13.60
CA LEU A 119 7.29 -5.17 13.46
C LEU A 119 6.08 -4.70 12.64
N ALA A 120 5.56 -3.51 12.91
CA ALA A 120 4.42 -2.94 12.20
C ALA A 120 4.72 -2.67 10.71
N ALA A 121 5.92 -2.18 10.41
CA ALA A 121 6.41 -1.99 9.04
C ALA A 121 6.84 -3.31 8.36
N ARG A 122 6.54 -4.48 8.96
CA ARG A 122 6.85 -5.81 8.42
C ARG A 122 8.31 -5.97 7.98
N LEU A 123 9.25 -5.36 8.71
CA LEU A 123 10.70 -5.47 8.45
C LEU A 123 11.30 -6.80 8.92
N VAL A 124 10.45 -7.63 9.54
CA VAL A 124 10.72 -9.01 9.88
C VAL A 124 9.63 -9.85 9.22
N ASP A 125 9.95 -11.09 8.83
CA ASP A 125 8.99 -12.00 8.20
C ASP A 125 7.81 -12.30 9.15
N ILE A 126 6.73 -11.54 8.99
CA ILE A 126 5.44 -11.74 9.65
C ILE A 126 4.44 -12.16 8.57
N PRO A 127 3.65 -13.23 8.78
CA PRO A 127 2.75 -13.73 7.75
C PRO A 127 1.70 -12.71 7.30
N ASP A 128 1.33 -12.75 6.02
CA ASP A 128 0.35 -11.82 5.42
C ASP A 128 -1.05 -11.95 6.00
N TYR A 129 -1.43 -13.13 6.48
CA TYR A 129 -2.71 -13.35 7.15
C TYR A 129 -2.76 -12.82 8.59
N VAL A 130 -1.66 -12.25 9.11
CA VAL A 130 -1.61 -11.61 10.42
C VAL A 130 -1.69 -10.11 10.25
N ASP A 131 -2.79 -9.51 10.69
CA ASP A 131 -2.93 -8.06 10.72
C ASP A 131 -2.08 -7.48 11.86
N ILE A 132 -1.39 -6.38 11.56
CA ILE A 132 -0.61 -5.63 12.54
C ILE A 132 -1.14 -4.21 12.59
N TRP A 133 -1.60 -3.80 13.76
CA TRP A 133 -2.06 -2.44 14.02
C TRP A 133 -1.13 -1.80 15.04
N LEU A 134 -0.51 -0.69 14.66
CA LEU A 134 0.36 0.09 15.54
C LEU A 134 -0.33 1.41 15.87
N LEU A 135 -0.62 1.62 17.15
CA LEU A 135 -0.97 2.94 17.66
C LEU A 135 0.33 3.67 17.99
N HIS A 136 0.75 4.58 17.13
CA HIS A 136 1.98 5.35 17.35
C HIS A 136 1.73 6.63 18.14
N GLU A 137 0.62 7.31 17.86
CA GLU A 137 0.26 8.60 18.43
C GLU A 137 -1.13 8.55 19.07
N GLU A 138 -1.34 9.43 20.04
CA GLU A 138 -2.64 9.59 20.70
C GLU A 138 -3.58 10.44 19.84
N TYR A 139 -4.88 10.21 19.99
CA TYR A 139 -5.87 11.08 19.38
C TYR A 139 -5.82 12.47 20.05
N PRO A 140 -5.84 13.57 19.28
CA PRO A 140 -5.74 14.91 19.84
C PRO A 140 -6.88 15.18 20.85
N PRO A 141 -6.63 16.00 21.87
CA PRO A 141 -7.64 16.32 22.86
C PRO A 141 -8.88 16.94 22.20
N SER A 142 -10.04 16.43 22.56
CA SER A 142 -11.33 16.83 22.01
C SER A 142 -12.41 16.75 23.09
N GLU A 143 -13.42 17.62 22.97
CA GLU A 143 -14.62 17.60 23.80
C GLU A 143 -15.62 16.50 23.38
N GLN A 144 -15.36 15.85 22.24
CA GLN A 144 -16.15 14.71 21.77
C GLN A 144 -15.91 13.49 22.66
N THR A 145 -16.94 12.67 22.82
CA THR A 145 -16.76 11.35 23.42
C THR A 145 -15.90 10.45 22.51
N ALA A 146 -15.26 9.43 23.08
CA ALA A 146 -14.46 8.48 22.31
C ALA A 146 -15.25 7.83 21.16
N LEU A 147 -16.54 7.53 21.37
CA LEU A 147 -17.39 6.95 20.35
C LEU A 147 -17.68 7.94 19.21
N GLU A 148 -17.99 9.20 19.54
CA GLU A 148 -18.23 10.25 18.55
C GLU A 148 -16.97 10.55 17.74
N ALA A 149 -15.80 10.56 18.37
CA ALA A 149 -14.52 10.70 17.68
C ALA A 149 -14.32 9.59 16.64
N VAL A 150 -14.56 8.33 17.01
CA VAL A 150 -14.46 7.19 16.07
C VAL A 150 -15.48 7.31 14.93
N ILE A 151 -16.75 7.60 15.24
CA ILE A 151 -17.82 7.70 14.23
C ILE A 151 -17.53 8.85 13.25
N SER A 152 -17.15 10.02 13.77
CA SER A 152 -16.84 11.18 12.94
C SER A 152 -15.62 10.96 12.05
N TYR A 153 -14.59 10.28 12.56
CA TYR A 153 -13.43 9.87 11.78
C TYR A 153 -13.82 8.91 10.65
N VAL A 154 -14.56 7.84 10.97
CA VAL A 154 -15.03 6.86 9.96
C VAL A 154 -15.89 7.53 8.89
N ALA A 155 -16.79 8.43 9.27
CA ALA A 155 -17.64 9.16 8.31
C ALA A 155 -16.83 10.10 7.41
N THR A 156 -15.76 10.70 7.93
CA THR A 156 -14.85 11.55 7.14
C THR A 156 -14.05 10.71 6.17
N GLU A 157 -13.53 9.58 6.64
CA GLU A 157 -12.71 8.66 5.85
C GLU A 157 -13.52 8.01 4.73
N GLN A 158 -14.78 7.64 5.01
CA GLN A 158 -15.69 7.15 3.98
C GLN A 158 -15.86 8.17 2.84
N LYS A 159 -16.09 9.45 3.16
CA LYS A 159 -16.21 10.50 2.15
C LYS A 159 -14.90 10.69 1.36
N ARG A 160 -13.74 10.59 2.03
CA ARG A 160 -12.43 10.67 1.37
C ARG A 160 -12.26 9.53 0.35
N LEU A 161 -12.60 8.30 0.75
CA LEU A 161 -12.51 7.12 -0.12
C LEU A 161 -13.50 7.18 -1.30
N GLU A 162 -14.73 7.65 -1.07
CA GLU A 162 -15.72 7.86 -2.14
C GLU A 162 -15.22 8.91 -3.15
N ALA A 163 -14.63 10.01 -2.69
CA ALA A 163 -14.04 11.03 -3.56
C ALA A 163 -12.84 10.48 -4.36
N LEU A 164 -11.96 9.71 -3.71
CA LEU A 164 -10.84 9.05 -4.37
C LEU A 164 -11.32 8.05 -5.43
N MET A 165 -12.38 7.29 -5.13
CA MET A 165 -12.99 6.36 -6.09
C MET A 165 -13.53 7.12 -7.31
N MET A 166 -14.24 8.24 -7.12
CA MET A 166 -14.72 9.06 -8.23
C MET A 166 -13.57 9.60 -9.10
N ASP A 167 -12.48 10.05 -8.46
CA ASP A 167 -11.30 10.55 -9.17
C ASP A 167 -10.62 9.45 -10.01
N ILE A 168 -10.42 8.26 -9.44
CA ILE A 168 -9.90 7.09 -10.18
C ILE A 168 -10.82 6.74 -11.36
N MET A 169 -12.15 6.82 -11.17
CA MET A 169 -13.12 6.53 -12.23
C MET A 169 -13.10 7.55 -13.39
N GLU A 170 -12.82 8.82 -13.10
CA GLU A 170 -12.80 9.89 -14.10
C GLU A 170 -11.45 10.02 -14.81
N ASN A 171 -10.35 9.91 -14.08
CA ASN A 171 -9.00 10.22 -14.56
C ASN A 171 -8.14 8.98 -14.88
N HIS A 172 -8.49 7.81 -14.35
CA HIS A 172 -7.73 6.55 -14.55
C HIS A 172 -8.65 5.34 -14.81
N PRO A 173 -9.54 5.39 -15.82
CA PRO A 173 -10.51 4.32 -16.09
C PRO A 173 -9.87 2.98 -16.44
N GLU A 174 -8.64 2.97 -16.96
CA GLU A 174 -7.85 1.78 -17.27
C GLU A 174 -7.43 0.95 -16.04
N ASN A 175 -7.55 1.48 -14.82
CA ASN A 175 -7.23 0.77 -13.57
C ASN A 175 -8.43 0.08 -12.93
N ILE A 176 -9.60 0.07 -13.58
CA ILE A 176 -10.85 -0.49 -13.06
C ILE A 176 -11.05 -1.97 -13.46
N ASP A 177 -10.26 -2.48 -14.40
CA ASP A 177 -10.35 -3.88 -14.85
C ASP A 177 -9.60 -4.82 -13.88
N LEU A 178 -10.37 -5.47 -13.00
CA LEU A 178 -10.03 -6.73 -12.32
C LEU A 178 -10.67 -7.93 -13.04
#